data_AF-A0A3N5Q395-F1
#
_entry.id   AF-A0A3N5Q395-F1
#
_cell.length_a   1.000
_cell.length_b   1.000
_cell.length_c   1.000
_cell.angle_alpha   90.00
_cell.angle_beta   90.00
_cell.angle_gamma   90.00
#
_symmetry.space_group_name_H-M   'P 1'
#
loop_
_entity.id
_entity.type
_entity.pdbx_description
1 polymer ?
#
loop_
_entity_poly.entity_id
_entity_poly.type
_entity_poly.pdbx_seq_one_letter_code
_entity_poly.pdbx_strand_id
1 'polypeptide(L)'
;MREQIKILLIFFILCLSNSFGQTEYILSLDIKEKKLPFGLTDRVPINKPEIAFALSGGGARGLSQIGVLRAFEEAGIKPDLIVGTSMGSIIGGMYAAGYSVDQLDSIAHETDWNDLLTLSNQSDRRDLFVDQKVTEDRAIFSLRLDGLKPILPTSFNDGQKLSNHLNILAFNAPLHSES
;
A
#
# COMPACT_ATOMS: atom_id res chain seq x y z
N MET A 1 -22.57 -41.84 12.81
CA MET A 1 -21.97 -41.40 14.08
C MET A 1 -20.44 -41.18 13.99
N ARG A 2 -19.68 -42.11 13.38
CA ARG A 2 -18.20 -42.02 13.27
C ARG A 2 -17.68 -40.85 12.41
N GLU A 3 -18.38 -40.50 11.34
CA GLU A 3 -17.98 -39.40 10.43
C GLU A 3 -18.23 -38.00 11.01
N GLN A 4 -19.32 -37.83 11.78
CA GLN A 4 -19.63 -36.59 12.48
C GLN A 4 -18.55 -36.24 13.53
N ILE A 5 -18.01 -37.26 14.21
CA ILE A 5 -16.93 -37.10 15.20
C ILE A 5 -15.63 -36.65 14.52
N LYS A 6 -15.31 -37.16 13.32
CA LYS A 6 -14.11 -36.75 12.57
C LYS A 6 -14.20 -35.29 12.10
N ILE A 7 -15.36 -34.86 11.61
CA ILE A 7 -15.57 -33.47 11.18
C ILE A 7 -15.43 -32.51 12.38
N LEU A 8 -16.01 -32.87 13.53
CA LEU A 8 -15.88 -32.09 14.76
C LEU A 8 -14.41 -32.00 15.23
N LEU A 9 -13.66 -33.10 15.11
CA LEU A 9 -12.25 -33.16 15.49
C LEU A 9 -11.36 -32.32 14.57
N ILE A 10 -11.63 -32.33 13.25
CA ILE A 10 -10.94 -31.47 12.28
C ILE A 10 -11.22 -29.99 12.57
N PHE A 11 -12.47 -29.63 12.84
CA PHE A 11 -12.85 -28.27 13.20
C PHE A 11 -12.17 -27.82 14.50
N PHE A 12 -12.10 -28.71 15.50
CA PHE A 12 -11.42 -28.47 16.77
C PHE A 12 -9.91 -28.26 16.59
N ILE A 13 -9.25 -29.07 15.75
CA ILE A 13 -7.83 -28.93 15.42
C ILE A 13 -7.55 -27.61 14.68
N LEU A 14 -8.42 -27.20 13.77
CA LEU A 14 -8.34 -25.90 13.07
C LEU A 14 -8.57 -24.71 14.00
N CYS A 15 -9.39 -24.85 15.04
CA CYS A 15 -9.56 -23.81 16.05
C CYS A 15 -8.36 -23.72 17.00
N LEU A 16 -7.69 -24.83 17.31
CA LEU A 16 -6.51 -24.88 18.18
C LEU A 16 -5.26 -24.25 17.55
N SER A 17 -5.15 -24.22 16.22
CA SER A 17 -3.96 -23.67 15.54
C SER A 17 -3.91 -22.14 15.45
N ASN A 18 -4.86 -21.41 16.05
CA ASN A 18 -4.95 -19.95 15.93
C ASN A 18 -4.40 -19.14 17.12
N SER A 19 -3.67 -19.74 18.06
CA SER A 19 -3.15 -19.03 19.25
C SER A 19 -1.62 -18.94 19.36
N PHE A 20 -0.91 -18.82 18.24
CA PHE A 20 0.48 -18.34 18.23
C PHE A 20 0.53 -16.92 17.62
N GLY A 21 -0.23 -16.01 18.21
CA GLY A 21 -0.23 -14.60 17.86
C GLY A 21 0.60 -13.80 18.87
N GLN A 22 1.47 -12.94 18.36
CA GLN A 22 2.32 -11.97 19.07
C GLN A 22 3.51 -12.54 19.85
N THR A 23 4.68 -12.43 19.23
CA THR A 23 5.94 -12.30 19.99
C THR A 23 5.98 -10.89 20.57
N GLU A 24 5.95 -10.78 21.90
CA GLU A 24 6.08 -9.51 22.60
C GLU A 24 7.57 -9.22 22.81
N TYR A 25 8.05 -8.10 22.26
CA TYR A 25 9.40 -7.60 22.48
C TYR A 25 9.34 -6.38 23.40
N ILE A 26 9.81 -6.53 24.62
CA ILE A 26 9.94 -5.41 25.56
C ILE A 26 11.33 -4.79 25.36
N LEU A 27 11.35 -3.59 24.80
CA LEU A 27 12.55 -2.78 24.65
C LEU A 27 12.76 -1.97 25.94
N SER A 28 13.77 -2.32 26.73
CA SER A 28 14.23 -1.47 27.85
C SER A 28 15.14 -0.38 27.29
N LEU A 29 14.72 0.87 27.40
CA LEU A 29 15.51 2.02 26.97
C LEU A 29 16.18 2.67 28.18
N ASP A 30 17.50 2.73 28.17
CA ASP A 30 18.23 3.53 29.16
C ASP A 30 17.92 5.01 28.94
N ILE A 31 17.69 5.75 30.02
CA ILE A 31 17.27 7.16 29.98
C ILE A 31 18.45 8.05 30.38
N LYS A 32 18.67 9.14 29.65
CA LYS A 32 19.61 10.21 29.98
C LYS A 32 18.91 11.54 30.17
N GLU A 33 19.44 12.33 31.10
CA GLU A 33 19.00 13.70 31.31
C GLU A 33 19.62 14.63 30.25
N LYS A 34 18.76 15.24 29.43
CA LYS A 34 19.09 16.24 28.42
C LYS A 34 18.81 17.63 29.01
N LYS A 35 19.84 18.47 29.06
CA LYS A 35 19.68 19.88 29.44
C LYS A 35 19.11 20.67 28.26
N LEU A 36 18.04 21.41 28.51
CA LEU A 36 17.35 22.29 27.58
C LEU A 36 17.66 23.77 27.91
N PRO A 37 17.31 24.71 27.02
CA PRO A 37 17.43 26.14 27.30
C PRO A 37 16.72 26.55 28.59
N PHE A 38 17.15 27.67 29.18
CA PHE A 38 16.57 28.25 30.40
C PHE A 38 16.68 27.36 31.66
N GLY A 39 17.62 26.41 31.69
CA GLY A 39 17.85 25.55 32.87
C GLY A 39 16.84 24.41 33.03
N LEU A 40 16.03 24.15 32.02
CA LEU A 40 15.11 23.01 31.98
C LEU A 40 15.89 21.70 31.75
N THR A 41 15.39 20.60 32.30
CA THR A 41 15.91 19.25 32.03
C THR A 41 14.81 18.32 31.55
N ASP A 42 15.14 17.46 30.59
CA ASP A 42 14.25 16.48 30.00
C ASP A 42 14.87 15.09 30.06
N ARG A 43 14.05 14.05 30.13
CA ARG A 43 14.48 12.65 30.25
C ARG A 43 14.22 11.94 28.93
N VAL A 44 15.28 11.76 28.14
CA VAL A 44 15.19 11.14 26.81
C VAL A 44 15.89 9.78 26.80
N PRO A 45 15.38 8.80 26.05
CA PRO A 45 16.09 7.54 25.86
C PRO A 45 17.44 7.77 25.17
N ILE A 46 18.50 7.11 25.65
CA ILE A 46 19.88 7.21 25.14
C ILE A 46 19.94 6.80 23.68
N ASN A 47 19.25 5.71 23.34
CA ASN A 47 19.12 5.18 22.00
C ASN A 47 17.63 5.07 21.67
N LYS A 48 17.01 6.16 21.20
CA LYS A 48 15.65 6.07 20.66
C LYS A 48 15.69 5.14 19.43
N PRO A 49 14.91 4.05 19.39
CA PRO A 49 14.87 3.21 18.20
C PRO A 49 14.22 3.99 17.05
N GLU A 50 14.81 3.88 15.87
CA GLU A 50 14.16 4.34 14.64
C GLU A 50 13.12 3.31 14.21
N ILE A 51 11.92 3.79 13.89
CA ILE A 51 10.80 2.94 13.52
C ILE A 51 10.56 3.07 12.02
N ALA A 52 10.69 1.96 11.30
CA ALA A 52 10.38 1.90 9.88
C ALA A 52 9.09 1.11 9.64
N PHE A 53 8.16 1.69 8.89
CA PHE A 53 6.99 0.95 8.40
C PHE A 53 7.31 0.30 7.05
N ALA A 54 7.24 -1.03 7.01
CA ALA A 54 7.43 -1.82 5.79
C ALA A 54 6.07 -2.27 5.25
N LEU A 55 5.56 -1.55 4.25
CA LEU A 55 4.23 -1.76 3.67
C LEU A 55 4.31 -2.61 2.39
N SER A 56 3.72 -3.80 2.43
CA SER A 56 3.72 -4.73 1.30
C SER A 56 2.72 -4.34 0.21
N GLY A 57 2.93 -4.88 -1.00
CA GLY A 57 1.97 -4.80 -2.09
C GLY A 57 0.86 -5.85 -1.97
N GLY A 58 -0.12 -5.80 -2.88
CA GLY A 58 -1.23 -6.75 -2.90
C GLY A 58 -2.40 -6.37 -3.80
N GLY A 59 -2.17 -5.48 -4.78
CA GLY A 59 -3.23 -4.86 -5.57
C GLY A 59 -4.24 -4.13 -4.67
N ALA A 60 -5.53 -4.18 -5.02
CA ALA A 60 -6.60 -3.56 -4.24
C ALA A 60 -6.71 -4.11 -2.80
N ARG A 61 -6.28 -5.34 -2.53
CA ARG A 61 -6.26 -5.88 -1.15
C ARG A 61 -5.24 -5.16 -0.27
N GLY A 62 -4.23 -4.53 -0.87
CA GLY A 62 -3.24 -3.72 -0.15
C GLY A 62 -3.81 -2.47 0.52
N LEU A 63 -5.06 -2.10 0.24
CA LEU A 63 -5.77 -1.03 0.97
C LEU A 63 -5.91 -1.33 2.48
N SER A 64 -5.80 -2.60 2.89
CA SER A 64 -5.74 -2.98 4.31
C SER A 64 -4.60 -2.31 5.09
N GLN A 65 -3.54 -1.85 4.41
CA GLN A 65 -2.45 -1.11 5.04
C GLN A 65 -2.95 0.19 5.71
N ILE A 66 -4.05 0.79 5.25
CA ILE A 66 -4.67 1.96 5.89
C ILE A 66 -5.14 1.62 7.31
N GLY A 67 -5.72 0.43 7.51
CA GLY A 67 -6.11 -0.03 8.85
C GLY A 67 -4.92 -0.30 9.76
N VAL A 68 -3.79 -0.75 9.21
CA VAL A 68 -2.54 -0.91 9.96
C VAL A 68 -2.00 0.46 10.39
N LEU A 69 -1.99 1.44 9.50
CA LEU A 69 -1.59 2.81 9.83
C LEU A 69 -2.49 3.41 10.91
N ARG A 70 -3.81 3.18 10.84
CA ARG A 70 -4.76 3.58 11.89
C ARG A 70 -4.37 3.03 13.25
N ALA A 71 -4.10 1.73 13.32
CA ALA A 71 -3.71 1.08 14.57
C ALA A 71 -2.40 1.64 15.13
N PHE A 72 -1.45 2.02 14.27
CA PHE A 72 -0.22 2.69 14.71
C PHE A 72 -0.48 4.11 15.23
N GLU A 73 -1.29 4.92 14.56
CA GLU A 73 -1.66 6.26 15.04
C GLU A 73 -2.38 6.21 16.40
N GLU A 74 -3.36 5.29 16.55
CA GLU A 74 -4.08 5.07 17.80
C GLU A 74 -3.16 4.63 18.95
N ALA A 75 -2.10 3.88 18.64
CA ALA A 75 -1.06 3.50 19.59
C ALA A 75 0.01 4.57 19.83
N GLY A 76 -0.05 5.72 19.13
CA GLY A 76 0.95 6.78 19.20
C GLY A 76 2.30 6.41 18.58
N ILE A 77 2.33 5.40 17.72
CA ILE A 77 3.54 4.92 17.03
C ILE A 77 3.69 5.70 15.72
N LYS A 78 4.73 6.54 15.63
CA LYS A 78 5.06 7.28 14.42
C LYS A 78 6.29 6.69 13.74
N PRO A 79 6.30 6.53 12.41
CA PRO A 79 7.46 6.06 11.68
C PRO A 79 8.47 7.20 11.48
N ASP A 80 9.76 6.87 11.57
CA ASP A 80 10.86 7.71 11.09
C ASP A 80 11.14 7.44 9.59
N LEU A 81 10.76 6.25 9.10
CA LEU A 81 10.93 5.83 7.70
C LEU A 81 9.73 5.02 7.22
N ILE A 82 9.34 5.20 5.95
CA ILE A 82 8.33 4.36 5.30
C ILE A 82 8.96 3.75 4.06
N VAL A 83 8.84 2.42 3.96
CA VAL A 83 9.25 1.65 2.78
C VAL A 83 8.02 0.92 2.27
N GLY A 84 7.70 1.08 0.99
CA GLY A 84 6.49 0.50 0.41
C GLY A 84 6.77 -0.17 -0.93
N THR A 85 6.03 -1.23 -1.23
CA THR A 85 6.02 -1.89 -2.57
C THR A 85 4.63 -1.85 -3.20
N SER A 86 4.52 -1.41 -4.45
CA SER A 86 3.25 -1.35 -5.21
C SER A 86 2.17 -0.57 -4.43
N MET A 87 1.06 -1.20 -4.04
CA MET A 87 0.02 -0.55 -3.23
C MET A 87 0.56 -0.01 -1.90
N GLY A 88 1.52 -0.68 -1.28
CA GLY A 88 2.22 -0.18 -0.09
C GLY A 88 3.02 1.10 -0.37
N SER A 89 3.58 1.25 -1.57
CA SER A 89 4.25 2.50 -1.99
C SER A 89 3.23 3.63 -2.18
N ILE A 90 2.06 3.32 -2.75
CA ILE A 90 0.98 4.29 -2.96
C ILE A 90 0.47 4.82 -1.61
N ILE A 91 0.05 3.92 -0.72
CA ILE A 91 -0.49 4.30 0.60
C ILE A 91 0.61 4.94 1.46
N GLY A 92 1.78 4.32 1.55
CA GLY A 92 2.90 4.83 2.33
C GLY A 92 3.41 6.18 1.83
N GLY A 93 3.45 6.37 0.51
CA GLY A 93 3.84 7.64 -0.11
C GLY A 93 2.83 8.76 0.17
N MET A 94 1.52 8.48 0.06
CA MET A 94 0.50 9.46 0.41
C MET A 94 0.50 9.79 1.91
N TYR A 95 0.64 8.79 2.78
CA TYR A 95 0.78 9.00 4.21
C TYR A 95 2.00 9.87 4.53
N ALA A 96 3.16 9.57 3.93
CA ALA A 96 4.38 10.39 4.05
C ALA A 96 4.22 11.81 3.48
N ALA A 97 3.38 11.99 2.46
CA ALA A 97 3.05 13.29 1.88
C ALA A 97 2.11 14.12 2.77
N GLY A 98 1.66 13.59 3.91
CA GLY A 98 0.85 14.30 4.90
C GLY A 98 -0.63 14.01 4.83
N TYR A 99 -1.08 13.00 4.08
CA TYR A 99 -2.48 12.57 4.17
C TYR A 99 -2.75 11.87 5.51
N SER A 100 -3.82 12.27 6.20
CA SER A 100 -4.28 11.56 7.40
C SER A 100 -4.88 10.21 7.04
N VAL A 101 -4.90 9.29 8.00
CA VAL A 101 -5.50 7.96 7.79
C VAL A 101 -6.96 8.04 7.34
N ASP A 102 -7.74 9.01 7.83
CA ASP A 102 -9.12 9.22 7.41
C ASP A 102 -9.25 9.73 5.96
N GLN A 103 -8.32 10.56 5.52
CA GLN A 103 -8.27 11.00 4.12
C GLN A 103 -7.86 9.85 3.20
N LEU A 104 -6.88 9.03 3.62
CA LEU A 104 -6.50 7.82 2.90
C LEU A 104 -7.66 6.85 2.78
N ASP A 105 -8.42 6.67 3.87
CA ASP A 105 -9.63 5.83 3.88
C ASP A 105 -10.69 6.35 2.92
N SER A 106 -10.93 7.67 2.89
CA SER A 106 -11.87 8.30 1.95
C SER A 106 -11.44 8.11 0.49
N ILE A 107 -10.16 8.39 0.18
CA ILE A 107 -9.57 8.18 -1.15
C ILE A 107 -9.71 6.71 -1.56
N ALA A 108 -9.49 5.77 -0.63
CA ALA A 108 -9.60 4.35 -0.89
C ALA A 108 -11.03 3.94 -1.27
N HIS A 109 -12.06 4.52 -0.67
CA HIS A 109 -13.46 4.24 -0.98
C HIS A 109 -13.95 4.91 -2.27
N GLU A 110 -13.45 6.11 -2.57
CA GLU A 110 -13.90 6.90 -3.74
C GLU A 110 -13.21 6.47 -5.05
N THR A 111 -12.07 5.79 -4.96
CA THR A 111 -11.27 5.39 -6.12
C THR A 111 -11.69 4.02 -6.66
N ASP A 112 -11.94 3.90 -7.96
CA ASP A 112 -12.12 2.60 -8.62
C ASP A 112 -10.76 1.91 -8.84
N TRP A 113 -10.30 1.22 -7.80
CA TRP A 113 -9.03 0.51 -7.82
C TRP A 113 -8.99 -0.67 -8.79
N ASN A 114 -10.13 -1.26 -9.11
CA ASN A 114 -10.16 -2.35 -10.07
C ASN A 114 -9.82 -1.81 -11.46
N ASP A 115 -10.50 -0.74 -11.87
CA ASP A 115 -10.23 -0.05 -13.12
C ASP A 115 -8.81 0.56 -13.17
N LEU A 116 -8.35 1.22 -12.09
CA LEU A 116 -7.01 1.82 -12.05
C LEU A 116 -5.86 0.82 -12.04
N LEU A 117 -6.03 -0.36 -11.45
CA LEU A 117 -5.00 -1.40 -11.37
C LEU A 117 -5.10 -2.43 -12.50
N THR A 118 -6.13 -2.36 -13.34
CA THR A 118 -6.27 -3.25 -14.49
C THR A 118 -5.27 -2.83 -15.57
N LEU A 119 -4.20 -3.63 -15.71
CA LEU A 119 -3.13 -3.43 -16.69
C LEU A 119 -3.51 -3.79 -18.13
N SER A 120 -4.77 -4.13 -18.39
CA SER A 120 -5.27 -4.48 -19.72
C SER A 120 -6.36 -3.49 -20.12
N ASN A 121 -6.06 -2.66 -21.10
CA ASN A 121 -7.05 -1.82 -21.76
C ASN A 121 -8.13 -2.72 -22.38
N GLN A 122 -9.27 -2.89 -21.71
CA GLN A 122 -10.53 -2.99 -22.43
C GLN A 122 -11.02 -1.56 -22.54
N SER A 123 -10.53 -0.84 -23.56
CA SER A 123 -11.28 0.29 -24.09
C SER A 123 -12.72 -0.19 -24.29
N ASP A 124 -13.71 0.62 -23.90
CA ASP A 124 -15.11 0.22 -23.94
C ASP A 124 -15.41 -0.39 -25.32
N ARG A 125 -15.79 -1.68 -25.39
CA ARG A 125 -15.93 -2.44 -26.65
C ARG A 125 -16.93 -1.78 -27.61
N ARG A 126 -17.72 -0.82 -27.10
CA ARG A 126 -18.68 0.00 -27.83
C ARG A 126 -18.02 1.07 -28.71
N ASP A 127 -16.80 1.48 -28.39
CA ASP A 127 -16.07 2.56 -29.09
C ASP A 127 -15.10 2.03 -30.17
N LEU A 128 -14.90 0.72 -30.26
CA LEU A 128 -14.03 0.08 -31.25
C LEU A 128 -14.79 -0.31 -32.54
N PHE A 129 -14.19 -0.06 -33.71
CA PHE A 129 -14.71 -0.56 -34.99
C PHE A 129 -14.58 -2.09 -35.09
N VAL A 130 -15.47 -2.76 -35.84
CA VAL A 130 -15.57 -4.24 -35.90
C VAL A 130 -14.23 -4.90 -36.29
N ASP A 131 -13.47 -4.27 -37.18
CA ASP A 131 -12.16 -4.78 -37.63
C ASP A 131 -11.08 -4.69 -36.53
N GLN A 132 -11.18 -3.73 -35.60
CA GLN A 132 -10.24 -3.58 -34.47
C GLN A 132 -10.52 -4.61 -33.36
N LYS A 133 -11.77 -5.07 -33.23
CA LYS A 133 -12.19 -6.07 -32.23
C LYS A 133 -11.54 -7.44 -32.45
N VAL A 134 -11.14 -7.77 -33.67
CA VAL A 134 -10.58 -9.09 -34.02
C VAL A 134 -9.05 -9.14 -33.79
N THR A 135 -8.37 -7.99 -33.79
CA THR A 135 -6.90 -7.92 -33.66
C THR A 135 -6.43 -7.80 -32.21
N GLU A 136 -7.21 -7.19 -31.31
CA GLU A 136 -6.83 -7.06 -29.89
C GLU A 136 -6.81 -8.40 -29.12
N ASP A 137 -7.48 -9.44 -29.63
CA ASP A 137 -7.73 -10.66 -28.86
C ASP A 137 -6.55 -11.66 -28.76
N ARG A 138 -5.34 -11.41 -29.30
CA ARG A 138 -4.31 -12.48 -29.37
C ARG A 138 -2.85 -12.10 -29.17
N ALA A 139 -2.52 -10.95 -28.58
CA ALA A 139 -1.11 -10.67 -28.30
C ALA A 139 -0.91 -9.78 -27.07
N ILE A 140 -0.38 -10.40 -26.00
CA ILE A 140 0.20 -9.69 -24.83
C ILE A 140 1.48 -8.93 -25.25
N PHE A 141 2.04 -9.23 -26.44
CA PHE A 141 3.26 -8.62 -26.97
C PHE A 141 3.07 -8.22 -28.44
N SER A 142 3.10 -6.91 -28.74
CA SER A 142 3.12 -6.42 -30.12
C SER A 142 4.46 -5.75 -30.42
N LEU A 143 5.21 -6.30 -31.38
CA LEU A 143 6.46 -5.70 -31.88
C LEU A 143 6.13 -4.90 -33.14
N ARG A 144 6.21 -3.57 -33.05
CA ARG A 144 6.01 -2.69 -34.21
C ARG A 144 7.34 -2.56 -34.97
N LEU A 145 7.31 -2.73 -36.28
CA LEU A 145 8.46 -2.54 -37.16
C LEU A 145 8.25 -1.27 -37.99
N ASP A 146 9.31 -0.48 -38.15
CA ASP A 146 9.41 0.55 -39.21
C ASP A 146 10.45 0.08 -40.23
N GLY A 147 9.96 -0.42 -41.37
CA GLY A 147 10.75 -1.23 -42.29
C GLY A 147 11.27 -2.51 -41.61
N LEU A 148 12.60 -2.66 -41.53
CA LEU A 148 13.29 -3.78 -40.87
C LEU A 148 13.78 -3.45 -39.44
N LYS A 149 13.49 -2.24 -38.93
CA LYS A 149 13.93 -1.82 -37.60
C LYS A 149 12.82 -2.07 -36.58
N PRO A 150 13.06 -2.86 -35.51
CA PRO A 150 12.11 -2.99 -34.43
C PRO A 150 12.05 -1.68 -33.65
N ILE A 151 10.86 -1.09 -33.59
CA ILE A 151 10.58 0.05 -32.72
C ILE A 151 10.26 -0.54 -31.35
N LEU A 152 11.18 -0.34 -30.41
CA LEU A 152 10.90 -0.62 -29.00
C LEU A 152 9.93 0.45 -28.50
N PRO A 153 8.74 0.08 -27.99
CA PRO A 153 7.80 1.04 -27.44
C PRO A 153 8.44 1.71 -26.22
N THR A 154 8.45 3.04 -26.20
CA THR A 154 9.00 3.84 -25.09
C THR A 154 8.03 3.96 -23.90
N SER A 155 6.77 3.56 -24.10
CA SER A 155 5.75 3.46 -23.04
C SER A 155 4.75 2.33 -23.35
N PHE A 156 4.45 1.54 -22.32
CA PHE A 156 3.22 0.76 -22.24
C PHE A 156 2.10 1.72 -21.77
N ASN A 157 1.03 1.88 -22.54
CA ASN A 157 -0.08 2.82 -22.28
C ASN A 157 -0.89 2.50 -21.00
N ASP A 158 -0.55 1.42 -20.29
CA ASP A 158 -1.35 0.84 -19.22
C ASP A 158 -1.15 1.50 -17.84
N GLY A 159 -0.07 2.28 -17.64
CA GLY A 159 0.23 2.95 -16.38
C GLY A 159 -0.24 4.40 -16.28
N GLN A 160 -0.71 4.99 -17.38
CA GLN A 160 -0.93 6.44 -17.47
C GLN A 160 -2.11 6.92 -16.62
N LYS A 161 -3.18 6.11 -16.55
CA LYS A 161 -4.36 6.42 -15.73
C LYS A 161 -4.03 6.43 -14.24
N LEU A 162 -3.33 5.38 -13.78
CA LEU A 162 -2.82 5.30 -12.41
C LEU A 162 -1.84 6.44 -12.12
N SER A 163 -0.88 6.70 -13.00
CA SER A 163 0.10 7.78 -12.81
C SER A 163 -0.57 9.15 -12.73
N ASN A 164 -1.55 9.44 -13.60
CA ASN A 164 -2.29 10.70 -13.54
C ASN A 164 -3.07 10.86 -12.24
N HIS A 165 -3.76 9.80 -11.79
CA HIS A 165 -4.47 9.80 -10.51
C HIS A 165 -3.52 10.09 -9.35
N LEU A 166 -2.39 9.37 -9.28
CA LEU A 166 -1.39 9.57 -8.24
C LEU A 166 -0.75 10.96 -8.29
N ASN A 167 -0.51 11.51 -9.48
CA ASN A 167 0.00 12.88 -9.62
C ASN A 167 -0.99 13.90 -9.08
N ILE A 168 -2.29 13.75 -9.36
CA ILE A 168 -3.34 14.64 -8.83
C ILE A 168 -3.36 14.58 -7.29
N LEU A 169 -3.29 13.39 -6.71
CA LEU A 169 -3.21 13.22 -5.26
C LEU A 169 -1.94 13.85 -4.69
N ALA A 170 -0.78 13.61 -5.30
CA ALA A 170 0.47 14.22 -4.86
C ALA A 170 0.45 15.75 -4.90
N PHE A 171 -0.15 16.36 -5.93
CA PHE A 171 -0.27 17.83 -6.02
C PHE A 171 -1.26 18.41 -5.00
N ASN A 172 -2.26 17.65 -4.59
CA ASN A 172 -3.24 18.05 -3.58
C ASN A 172 -2.88 17.60 -2.17
N ALA A 173 -1.65 17.11 -1.97
CA ALA A 173 -1.22 16.62 -0.67
C ALA A 173 -1.29 17.72 0.39
N PRO A 174 -1.81 17.44 1.59
CA PRO A 174 -1.90 18.43 2.65
C PRO A 174 -0.51 18.85 3.11
N LEU A 175 -0.21 20.15 3.06
CA LEU A 175 0.97 20.70 3.70
C LEU A 175 0.73 20.76 5.22
N HIS A 176 1.03 19.67 5.92
CA HIS A 176 1.17 19.73 7.36
C HIS A 176 2.52 20.38 7.67
N SER A 177 2.51 21.71 7.83
CA SER A 177 3.57 22.42 8.56
C SER A 177 3.54 21.89 9.99
N GLU A 178 4.44 20.97 10.33
CA GLU A 178 4.47 20.38 11.67
C GLU A 178 4.41 21.46 12.76
N SER A 179 3.50 21.24 13.71
CA SER A 179 3.32 21.97 14.97
C SER A 179 3.96 21.21 16.12
#